data_AF-A0A840CWY8-F1
#
_entry.id   AF-A0A840CWY8-F1
#
_cell.length_a   1.000
_cell.length_b   1.000
_cell.length_c   1.000
_cell.angle_alpha   90.00
_cell.angle_beta   90.00
_cell.angle_gamma   90.00
#
_symmetry.space_group_name_H-M   'P 1'
#
loop_
_entity.id
_entity.type
_entity.pdbx_description
1 polymer ?
#
loop_
_entity_poly.entity_id
_entity_poly.type
_entity_poly.pdbx_seq_one_letter_code
_entity_poly.pdbx_strand_id
1 'polypeptide(L)'
;MEKETTVQKMQTIGSSDFSKHPCFNEESKHRYGRIHLAVAPKCNVQCNFCNRKFDCTNESRPGVTTCVLKPEEALVHLAKIEELTDNLAVVGIAGPGDPFANPEETMATLERVHAQYPEKLLCVSSNGLNIFDYIPRLAKLNVSHVTITVNAVDPEIGASIYEWIVFQKKAYNGIEGAQLLLQRQTEAIRELKRYGIVVKVNTVVIPRVNEHHVPAIAKYVAALGADIQNCIALIPVKGTPFEELYEPSASDMRMVRAKTSIHIKQMKHCARCRADAAGLLGEDINNPDSRRENPQEIQFKQGRYIAVSTSNGISVDTHLGRASYLAIYAWQEEKPRLIEKRDISVIRNAPDRWNELANLLSDCFLLLTSRVGGKPLRSLTENGFLVEAVEGNVSEIVNSVFKNKVIPREALRMVGYCDSGNGC
;
A
#
# COMPACT_ATOMS: atom_id res chain seq x y z
N MET A 1 -44.22 34.97 1.56
CA MET A 1 -42.82 34.96 1.10
C MET A 1 -42.15 33.75 1.73
N GLU A 2 -42.57 32.58 1.25
CA GLU A 2 -42.10 31.26 1.69
C GLU A 2 -40.82 30.95 0.92
N LYS A 3 -39.77 30.53 1.61
CA LYS A 3 -38.59 29.92 0.99
C LYS A 3 -38.71 28.41 1.16
N GLU A 4 -39.21 27.76 0.11
CA GLU A 4 -39.14 26.32 -0.07
C GLU A 4 -37.67 25.89 0.00
N THR A 5 -37.36 25.05 0.99
CA THR A 5 -36.08 24.38 1.10
C THR A 5 -36.22 23.03 0.42
N THR A 6 -35.84 22.97 -0.86
CA THR A 6 -35.91 21.74 -1.65
C THR A 6 -34.84 20.76 -1.17
N VAL A 7 -35.20 19.91 -0.21
CA VAL A 7 -34.49 18.66 0.06
C VAL A 7 -34.77 17.75 -1.14
N GLN A 8 -33.84 17.69 -2.09
CA GLN A 8 -33.88 16.69 -3.15
C GLN A 8 -33.88 15.30 -2.49
N LYS A 9 -35.03 14.62 -2.57
CA LYS A 9 -35.14 13.18 -2.28
C LYS A 9 -34.17 12.45 -3.21
N MET A 10 -33.04 12.00 -2.64
CA MET A 10 -32.14 11.06 -3.30
C MET A 10 -32.94 9.82 -3.69
N GLN A 11 -32.84 9.46 -4.97
CA GLN A 11 -33.46 8.29 -5.55
C GLN A 11 -33.05 7.04 -4.75
N THR A 12 -34.03 6.20 -4.46
CA THR A 12 -33.87 4.88 -3.86
C THR A 12 -32.80 4.08 -4.61
N ILE A 13 -31.76 3.71 -3.86
CA ILE A 13 -30.64 2.85 -4.23
C ILE A 13 -31.19 1.61 -4.95
N GLY A 14 -30.64 1.30 -6.14
CA GLY A 14 -30.95 0.05 -6.85
C GLY A 14 -30.73 -1.15 -5.93
N SER A 15 -31.67 -2.09 -5.92
CA SER A 15 -31.79 -3.14 -4.90
C SER A 15 -30.69 -4.21 -4.99
N SER A 16 -29.44 -3.85 -4.74
CA SER A 16 -28.38 -4.82 -4.47
C SER A 16 -28.55 -5.32 -3.04
N ASP A 17 -28.79 -6.62 -2.89
CA ASP A 17 -28.94 -7.25 -1.59
C ASP A 17 -27.60 -7.25 -0.83
N PHE A 18 -27.42 -6.28 0.07
CA PHE A 18 -26.22 -6.13 0.88
C PHE A 18 -25.95 -7.32 1.81
N SER A 19 -26.96 -8.19 2.04
CA SER A 19 -26.78 -9.40 2.83
C SER A 19 -25.82 -10.38 2.18
N LYS A 20 -25.55 -10.29 0.87
CA LYS A 20 -24.63 -11.17 0.14
C LYS A 20 -23.16 -10.92 0.44
N HIS A 21 -22.80 -9.85 1.16
CA HIS A 21 -21.40 -9.54 1.42
C HIS A 21 -20.79 -10.47 2.51
N PRO A 22 -19.79 -11.33 2.19
CA PRO A 22 -19.30 -12.37 3.09
C PRO A 22 -18.53 -11.84 4.31
N CYS A 23 -17.96 -10.64 4.24
CA CYS A 23 -17.30 -9.99 5.38
C CYS A 23 -18.27 -9.27 6.36
N PHE A 24 -19.51 -9.02 5.97
CA PHE A 24 -20.48 -8.25 6.77
C PHE A 24 -21.66 -9.12 7.24
N ASN A 25 -21.93 -10.21 6.51
CA ASN A 25 -22.92 -11.22 6.88
C ASN A 25 -22.27 -12.60 7.03
N GLU A 26 -22.36 -13.18 8.23
CA GLU A 26 -21.77 -14.48 8.54
C GLU A 26 -22.39 -15.63 7.73
N GLU A 27 -23.68 -15.56 7.43
CA GLU A 27 -24.38 -16.60 6.65
C GLU A 27 -23.91 -16.64 5.18
N SER A 28 -23.39 -15.52 4.68
CA SER A 28 -22.94 -15.35 3.31
C SER A 28 -21.51 -15.82 3.07
N LYS A 29 -20.72 -16.05 4.12
CA LYS A 29 -19.29 -16.37 4.02
C LYS A 29 -18.98 -17.66 3.24
N HIS A 30 -19.91 -18.62 3.27
CA HIS A 30 -19.82 -19.91 2.57
C HIS A 30 -20.62 -19.95 1.25
N ARG A 31 -21.34 -18.88 0.91
CA ARG A 31 -22.26 -18.84 -0.25
C ARG A 31 -21.81 -17.89 -1.35
N TYR A 32 -21.12 -16.82 -0.99
CA TYR A 32 -20.76 -15.76 -1.92
C TYR A 32 -19.27 -15.47 -1.92
N GLY A 33 -18.71 -15.45 -3.13
CA GLY A 33 -17.30 -15.14 -3.34
C GLY A 33 -17.02 -13.64 -3.25
N ARG A 34 -15.76 -13.31 -2.98
CA ARG A 34 -15.20 -11.96 -3.10
C ARG A 34 -13.90 -11.99 -3.89
N ILE A 35 -13.60 -10.89 -4.55
CA ILE A 35 -12.30 -10.63 -5.18
C ILE A 35 -11.75 -9.29 -4.68
N HIS A 36 -10.45 -9.22 -4.43
CA HIS A 36 -9.73 -7.98 -4.22
C HIS A 36 -8.87 -7.64 -5.44
N LEU A 37 -8.96 -6.39 -5.90
CA LEU A 37 -8.19 -5.86 -7.02
C LEU A 37 -7.04 -4.99 -6.49
N ALA A 38 -5.82 -5.43 -6.73
CA ALA A 38 -4.61 -4.84 -6.15
C ALA A 38 -4.07 -3.66 -6.97
N VAL A 39 -4.81 -2.56 -6.96
CA VAL A 39 -4.51 -1.36 -7.78
C VAL A 39 -3.89 -0.19 -6.99
N ALA A 40 -3.69 -0.35 -5.68
CA ALA A 40 -3.35 0.76 -4.79
C ALA A 40 -1.98 0.58 -4.10
N PRO A 41 -0.83 0.71 -4.78
CA PRO A 41 0.49 0.40 -4.21
C PRO A 41 1.01 1.41 -3.18
N LYS A 42 0.73 2.71 -3.34
CA LYS A 42 1.24 3.75 -2.43
C LYS A 42 0.44 3.77 -1.13
N CYS A 43 1.01 4.38 -0.10
CA CYS A 43 0.31 4.65 1.14
C CYS A 43 0.86 5.93 1.78
N ASN A 44 0.02 6.59 2.56
CA ASN A 44 0.24 7.89 3.18
C ASN A 44 0.38 7.82 4.72
N VAL A 45 0.36 6.63 5.31
CA VAL A 45 0.52 6.40 6.75
C VAL A 45 1.44 5.21 7.00
N GLN A 46 2.53 5.38 7.75
CA GLN A 46 3.40 4.28 8.18
C GLN A 46 3.02 3.79 9.57
N CYS A 47 2.60 2.53 9.65
CA CYS A 47 2.28 1.87 10.91
C CYS A 47 3.52 1.11 11.42
N ASN A 48 3.74 1.09 12.73
CA ASN A 48 4.86 0.40 13.38
C ASN A 48 4.81 -1.13 13.29
N PHE A 49 3.70 -1.70 12.79
CA PHE A 49 3.53 -3.12 12.47
C PHE A 49 3.50 -3.41 10.96
N CYS A 50 3.79 -2.43 10.11
CA CYS A 50 3.72 -2.56 8.66
C CYS A 50 5.11 -2.53 8.03
N ASN A 51 5.39 -3.51 7.17
CA ASN A 51 6.57 -3.52 6.31
C ASN A 51 6.13 -3.35 4.85
N ARG A 52 6.57 -2.26 4.21
CA ARG A 52 6.14 -1.84 2.86
C ARG A 52 6.54 -2.79 1.73
N LYS A 53 7.35 -3.81 2.02
CA LYS A 53 7.65 -4.89 1.07
C LYS A 53 6.44 -5.82 0.86
N PHE A 54 5.46 -5.74 1.74
CA PHE A 54 4.27 -6.58 1.76
C PHE A 54 2.99 -5.74 1.69
N ASP A 55 1.90 -6.40 1.37
CA ASP A 55 0.55 -5.86 1.38
C ASP A 55 0.16 -5.30 2.75
N CYS A 56 -0.77 -4.35 2.74
CA CYS A 56 -1.25 -3.63 3.90
C CYS A 56 -1.75 -4.59 4.99
N THR A 57 -1.08 -4.59 6.12
CA THR A 57 -1.36 -5.48 7.26
C THR A 57 -2.68 -5.18 7.98
N ASN A 58 -3.31 -4.05 7.67
CA ASN A 58 -4.64 -3.68 8.19
C ASN A 58 -5.78 -4.52 7.57
N GLU A 59 -5.59 -5.01 6.34
CA GLU A 59 -6.58 -5.86 5.66
C GLU A 59 -6.02 -7.23 5.28
N SER A 60 -4.69 -7.33 5.12
CA SER A 60 -3.99 -8.54 4.72
C SER A 60 -3.24 -9.22 5.85
N ARG A 61 -3.04 -10.54 5.71
CA ARG A 61 -2.02 -11.24 6.50
C ARG A 61 -0.65 -10.64 6.17
N PRO A 62 0.23 -10.42 7.15
CA PRO A 62 1.58 -9.96 6.86
C PRO A 62 2.38 -10.94 6.01
N GLY A 63 3.38 -10.43 5.29
CA GLY A 63 4.29 -11.25 4.48
C GLY A 63 3.74 -11.62 3.09
N VAL A 64 2.55 -11.13 2.71
CA VAL A 64 1.99 -11.31 1.37
C VAL A 64 2.49 -10.20 0.48
N THR A 65 2.94 -10.52 -0.74
CA THR A 65 3.25 -9.53 -1.77
C THR A 65 2.35 -9.82 -2.96
N THR A 66 1.53 -8.84 -3.34
CA THR A 66 0.64 -8.96 -4.49
C THR A 66 1.19 -8.21 -5.70
N CYS A 67 1.02 -8.77 -6.91
CA CYS A 67 1.31 -8.05 -8.15
C CYS A 67 0.35 -6.87 -8.33
N VAL A 68 0.91 -5.66 -8.48
CA VAL A 68 0.12 -4.45 -8.70
C VAL A 68 -0.47 -4.48 -10.11
N LEU A 69 -1.77 -4.20 -10.21
CA LEU A 69 -2.51 -4.15 -11.47
C LEU A 69 -2.82 -2.71 -11.85
N LYS A 70 -2.79 -2.41 -13.15
CA LYS A 70 -3.44 -1.21 -13.71
C LYS A 70 -4.96 -1.38 -13.70
N PRO A 71 -5.75 -0.29 -13.72
CA PRO A 71 -7.21 -0.38 -13.76
C PRO A 71 -7.77 -1.25 -14.89
N GLU A 72 -7.14 -1.23 -16.07
CA GLU A 72 -7.54 -2.05 -17.21
C GLU A 72 -7.23 -3.54 -16.99
N GLU A 73 -6.04 -3.83 -16.42
CA GLU A 73 -5.62 -5.19 -16.09
C GLU A 73 -6.50 -5.79 -14.97
N ALA A 74 -6.95 -4.96 -14.03
CA ALA A 74 -7.85 -5.37 -12.96
C ALA A 74 -9.21 -5.85 -13.48
N LEU A 75 -9.74 -5.25 -14.56
CA LEU A 75 -10.97 -5.73 -15.19
C LEU A 75 -10.78 -7.06 -15.92
N VAL A 76 -9.66 -7.22 -16.64
CA VAL A 76 -9.33 -8.49 -17.29
C VAL A 76 -9.20 -9.58 -16.23
N HIS A 77 -8.55 -9.27 -15.12
CA HIS A 77 -8.41 -10.18 -13.99
C HIS A 77 -9.76 -10.56 -13.37
N LEU A 78 -10.62 -9.58 -13.13
CA LEU A 78 -11.99 -9.81 -12.64
C LEU A 78 -12.76 -10.77 -13.55
N ALA A 79 -12.73 -10.55 -14.87
CA ALA A 79 -13.42 -11.41 -15.83
C ALA A 79 -12.94 -12.87 -15.76
N LYS A 80 -11.63 -13.10 -15.62
CA LYS A 80 -11.08 -14.46 -15.45
C LYS A 80 -11.56 -15.11 -14.15
N ILE A 81 -11.56 -14.38 -13.04
CA ILE A 81 -12.01 -14.92 -11.74
C ILE A 81 -13.50 -15.21 -11.75
N GLU A 82 -14.29 -14.40 -12.44
CA GLU A 82 -15.72 -14.62 -12.64
C GLU A 82 -15.99 -15.96 -13.34
N GLU A 83 -15.19 -16.32 -14.35
CA GLU A 83 -15.29 -17.63 -15.03
C GLU A 83 -14.91 -18.82 -14.13
N LEU A 84 -14.08 -18.59 -13.11
CA LEU A 84 -13.56 -19.62 -12.22
C LEU A 84 -14.34 -19.76 -10.90
N THR A 85 -15.22 -18.80 -10.59
CA THR A 85 -15.88 -18.73 -9.28
C THR A 85 -17.38 -18.59 -9.45
N ASP A 86 -18.11 -19.64 -9.11
CA ASP A 86 -19.56 -19.56 -8.99
C ASP A 86 -19.95 -18.60 -7.86
N ASN A 87 -20.87 -17.67 -8.14
CA ASN A 87 -21.43 -16.72 -7.16
C ASN A 87 -20.43 -15.69 -6.59
N LEU A 88 -19.50 -15.19 -7.41
CA LEU A 88 -18.71 -14.00 -7.06
C LEU A 88 -19.64 -12.79 -6.87
N ALA A 89 -19.80 -12.29 -5.65
CA ALA A 89 -20.77 -11.22 -5.37
C ALA A 89 -20.12 -9.86 -5.08
N VAL A 90 -18.86 -9.88 -4.61
CA VAL A 90 -18.19 -8.68 -4.09
C VAL A 90 -16.89 -8.43 -4.83
N VAL A 91 -16.69 -7.18 -5.27
CA VAL A 91 -15.42 -6.67 -5.80
C VAL A 91 -14.89 -5.59 -4.87
N GLY A 92 -13.71 -5.82 -4.31
CA GLY A 92 -13.07 -4.96 -3.32
C GLY A 92 -11.74 -4.38 -3.76
N ILE A 93 -11.36 -3.23 -3.21
CA ILE A 93 -9.99 -2.70 -3.29
C ILE A 93 -9.47 -2.51 -1.87
N ALA A 94 -8.37 -3.20 -1.53
CA ALA A 94 -7.85 -3.26 -0.16
C ALA A 94 -6.33 -3.03 -0.04
N GLY A 95 -5.61 -2.79 -1.14
CA GLY A 95 -4.16 -2.61 -1.11
C GLY A 95 -3.49 -2.77 -2.48
N PRO A 96 -2.16 -2.99 -2.54
CA PRO A 96 -1.24 -3.33 -1.42
C PRO A 96 -0.95 -2.24 -0.38
N GLY A 97 -1.21 -0.97 -0.69
CA GLY A 97 -1.07 0.19 0.19
C GLY A 97 -2.42 0.71 0.70
N ASP A 98 -2.66 2.02 0.57
CA ASP A 98 -3.97 2.63 0.86
C ASP A 98 -4.65 3.09 -0.44
N PRO A 99 -5.91 2.71 -0.70
CA PRO A 99 -6.63 3.11 -1.91
C PRO A 99 -6.70 4.63 -2.13
N PHE A 100 -6.80 5.45 -1.09
CA PHE A 100 -6.87 6.91 -1.22
C PHE A 100 -5.51 7.61 -1.08
N ALA A 101 -4.43 6.84 -1.01
CA ALA A 101 -3.10 7.28 -1.44
C ALA A 101 -2.86 7.03 -2.96
N ASN A 102 -3.76 6.29 -3.62
CA ASN A 102 -3.79 6.02 -5.06
C ASN A 102 -5.21 6.31 -5.61
N PRO A 103 -5.75 7.52 -5.37
CA PRO A 103 -7.16 7.79 -5.64
C PRO A 103 -7.51 7.65 -7.11
N GLU A 104 -6.57 7.94 -8.01
CA GLU A 104 -6.81 7.96 -9.44
C GLU A 104 -7.01 6.53 -9.96
N GLU A 105 -6.10 5.63 -9.60
CA GLU A 105 -6.17 4.21 -9.94
C GLU A 105 -7.36 3.52 -9.26
N THR A 106 -7.63 3.86 -7.99
CA THR A 106 -8.75 3.31 -7.22
C THR A 106 -10.09 3.70 -7.84
N MET A 107 -10.34 5.00 -8.06
CA MET A 107 -11.60 5.47 -8.63
C MET A 107 -11.78 4.99 -10.06
N ALA A 108 -10.72 5.03 -10.88
CA ALA A 108 -10.73 4.51 -12.24
C ALA A 108 -11.16 3.03 -12.30
N THR A 109 -10.69 2.21 -11.36
CA THR A 109 -11.03 0.79 -11.27
C THR A 109 -12.48 0.59 -10.83
N LEU A 110 -12.93 1.30 -9.79
CA LEU A 110 -14.33 1.20 -9.32
C LEU A 110 -15.33 1.64 -10.39
N GLU A 111 -15.04 2.72 -11.12
CA GLU A 111 -15.90 3.22 -12.19
C GLU A 111 -16.03 2.21 -13.33
N ARG A 112 -14.92 1.59 -13.71
CA ARG A 112 -14.86 0.52 -14.71
C ARG A 112 -15.66 -0.70 -14.29
N VAL A 113 -15.46 -1.17 -13.05
CA VAL A 113 -16.21 -2.32 -12.51
C VAL A 113 -17.69 -1.99 -12.43
N HIS A 114 -18.07 -0.82 -11.94
CA HIS A 114 -19.47 -0.41 -11.83
C HIS A 114 -20.16 -0.34 -13.20
N ALA A 115 -19.46 0.15 -14.23
CA ALA A 115 -20.01 0.26 -15.58
C ALA A 115 -20.23 -1.12 -16.23
N GLN A 116 -19.34 -2.09 -15.98
CA GLN A 116 -19.39 -3.40 -16.62
C GLN A 116 -20.18 -4.46 -15.80
N TYR A 117 -20.16 -4.34 -14.48
CA TYR A 117 -20.75 -5.30 -13.54
C TYR A 117 -21.60 -4.57 -12.47
N PRO A 118 -22.67 -3.86 -12.86
CA PRO A 118 -23.47 -3.02 -11.95
C PRO A 118 -24.18 -3.81 -10.84
N GLU A 119 -24.34 -5.12 -11.00
CA GLU A 119 -24.92 -6.04 -10.02
C GLU A 119 -23.97 -6.41 -8.86
N LYS A 120 -22.66 -6.17 -9.02
CA LYS A 120 -21.65 -6.51 -8.02
C LYS A 120 -21.67 -5.52 -6.87
N LEU A 121 -21.48 -6.03 -5.66
CA LEU A 121 -21.26 -5.19 -4.49
C LEU A 121 -19.82 -4.68 -4.51
N LEU A 122 -19.66 -3.36 -4.58
CA LEU A 122 -18.35 -2.72 -4.46
C LEU A 122 -18.01 -2.45 -3.00
N CYS A 123 -16.75 -2.69 -2.62
CA CYS A 123 -16.22 -2.30 -1.32
C CYS A 123 -14.80 -1.76 -1.39
N VAL A 124 -14.42 -0.94 -0.41
CA VAL A 124 -13.06 -0.39 -0.29
C VAL A 124 -12.61 -0.41 1.16
N SER A 125 -11.33 -0.66 1.42
CA SER A 125 -10.72 -0.42 2.74
C SER A 125 -9.71 0.70 2.69
N SER A 126 -9.67 1.54 3.73
CA SER A 126 -8.70 2.63 3.86
C SER A 126 -8.28 2.84 5.31
N ASN A 127 -7.11 3.45 5.49
CA ASN A 127 -6.71 4.04 6.78
C ASN A 127 -7.53 5.30 7.15
N GLY A 128 -8.31 5.86 6.21
CA GLY A 128 -9.25 6.97 6.44
C GLY A 128 -8.67 8.38 6.31
N LEU A 129 -7.38 8.55 5.99
CA LEU A 129 -6.76 9.87 5.92
C LEU A 129 -7.28 10.74 4.75
N ASN A 130 -7.35 10.14 3.55
CA ASN A 130 -7.61 10.84 2.29
C ASN A 130 -8.97 10.51 1.63
N ILE A 131 -9.78 9.64 2.24
CA ILE A 131 -11.02 9.16 1.62
C ILE A 131 -12.11 10.24 1.50
N PHE A 132 -12.11 11.23 2.40
CA PHE A 132 -13.24 12.15 2.61
C PHE A 132 -13.80 12.78 1.32
N ASP A 133 -12.92 13.37 0.51
CA ASP A 133 -13.32 14.10 -0.70
C ASP A 133 -13.88 13.17 -1.81
N TYR A 134 -13.64 11.87 -1.71
CA TYR A 134 -14.08 10.86 -2.67
C TYR A 134 -15.41 10.21 -2.26
N ILE A 135 -15.86 10.37 -1.01
CA ILE A 135 -17.10 9.74 -0.50
C ILE A 135 -18.32 10.03 -1.38
N PRO A 136 -18.58 11.27 -1.84
CA PRO A 136 -19.71 11.55 -2.73
C PRO A 136 -19.63 10.77 -4.05
N ARG A 137 -18.41 10.53 -4.55
CA ARG A 137 -18.18 9.78 -5.80
C ARG A 137 -18.31 8.27 -5.55
N LEU A 138 -17.84 7.75 -4.41
CA LEU A 138 -18.09 6.36 -3.98
C LEU A 138 -19.59 6.06 -3.87
N ALA A 139 -20.35 6.98 -3.27
CA ALA A 139 -21.80 6.84 -3.14
C ALA A 139 -22.50 6.78 -4.52
N LYS A 140 -22.07 7.62 -5.48
CA LYS A 140 -22.58 7.59 -6.88
C LYS A 140 -22.30 6.27 -7.59
N LEU A 141 -21.24 5.57 -7.23
CA LEU A 141 -20.88 4.26 -7.78
C LEU A 141 -21.54 3.09 -7.03
N ASN A 142 -22.48 3.38 -6.11
CA ASN A 142 -23.10 2.39 -5.24
C ASN A 142 -22.08 1.54 -4.48
N VAL A 143 -20.97 2.15 -4.03
CA VAL A 143 -20.04 1.49 -3.09
C VAL A 143 -20.79 1.21 -1.80
N SER A 144 -21.13 -0.06 -1.63
CA SER A 144 -22.02 -0.53 -0.57
C SER A 144 -21.34 -0.51 0.81
N HIS A 145 -20.06 -0.87 0.85
CA HIS A 145 -19.33 -1.10 2.09
C HIS A 145 -17.96 -0.42 2.07
N VAL A 146 -17.65 0.32 3.14
CA VAL A 146 -16.32 0.91 3.33
C VAL A 146 -15.75 0.48 4.66
N THR A 147 -14.48 0.08 4.66
CA THR A 147 -13.72 -0.23 5.88
C THR A 147 -12.78 0.91 6.21
N ILE A 148 -12.82 1.41 7.45
CA ILE A 148 -11.85 2.37 7.97
C ILE A 148 -11.05 1.70 9.08
N THR A 149 -9.72 1.74 9.00
CA THR A 149 -8.87 1.22 10.06
C THR A 149 -8.61 2.28 11.14
N VAL A 150 -9.11 2.05 12.35
CA VAL A 150 -8.92 2.94 13.51
C VAL A 150 -8.26 2.15 14.63
N ASN A 151 -7.00 2.48 14.94
CA ASN A 151 -6.21 1.78 15.96
C ASN A 151 -6.07 2.55 17.27
N ALA A 152 -6.44 3.84 17.31
CA ALA A 152 -6.46 4.64 18.52
C ALA A 152 -7.45 5.81 18.40
N VAL A 153 -8.10 6.16 19.51
CA VAL A 153 -8.89 7.40 19.69
C VAL A 153 -8.29 8.34 20.73
N ASP A 154 -7.07 8.01 21.17
CA ASP A 154 -6.22 8.82 22.03
C ASP A 154 -4.96 9.14 21.21
N PRO A 155 -4.65 10.42 20.94
CA PRO A 155 -3.48 10.80 20.17
C PRO A 155 -2.14 10.32 20.73
N GLU A 156 -2.00 10.16 22.05
CA GLU A 156 -0.76 9.65 22.67
C GLU A 156 -0.54 8.17 22.33
N ILE A 157 -1.61 7.37 22.45
CA ILE A 157 -1.59 5.97 22.01
C ILE A 157 -1.36 5.90 20.49
N GLY A 158 -2.05 6.74 19.72
CA GLY A 158 -1.87 6.80 18.26
C GLY A 158 -0.43 7.13 17.85
N ALA A 159 0.25 8.05 18.56
CA ALA A 159 1.63 8.43 18.30
C ALA A 159 2.61 7.25 18.46
N SER A 160 2.29 6.28 19.31
CA SER A 160 3.08 5.05 19.46
C SER A 160 2.85 4.03 18.35
N ILE A 161 1.73 4.13 17.61
CA ILE A 161 1.32 3.17 16.57
C ILE A 161 1.80 3.62 15.18
N TYR A 162 1.81 4.94 14.92
CA TYR A 162 2.11 5.50 13.61
C TYR A 162 3.47 6.23 13.64
N GLU A 163 4.41 5.78 12.81
CA GLU A 163 5.74 6.38 12.69
C GLU A 163 5.66 7.77 12.06
N TRP A 164 4.96 7.85 10.92
CA TRP A 164 4.75 9.09 10.18
C TRP A 164 3.44 9.05 9.38
N ILE A 165 2.90 10.23 9.11
CA ILE A 165 1.70 10.46 8.30
C ILE A 165 2.01 11.56 7.29
N VAL A 166 1.71 11.33 6.01
CA VAL A 166 1.89 12.32 4.94
C VAL A 166 0.52 12.79 4.46
N PHE A 167 0.19 14.04 4.76
CA PHE A 167 -1.06 14.68 4.37
C PHE A 167 -0.79 15.97 3.64
N GLN A 168 -1.42 16.18 2.48
CA GLN A 168 -1.25 17.38 1.65
C GLN A 168 0.24 17.74 1.39
N LYS A 169 1.06 16.72 1.09
CA LYS A 169 2.51 16.83 0.85
C LYS A 169 3.35 17.28 2.06
N LYS A 170 2.77 17.35 3.27
CA LYS A 170 3.49 17.59 4.52
C LYS A 170 3.55 16.30 5.34
N ALA A 171 4.71 16.02 5.92
CA ALA A 171 4.89 14.92 6.88
C ALA A 171 4.57 15.39 8.31
N TYR A 172 3.86 14.55 9.06
CA TYR A 172 3.45 14.73 10.44
C TYR A 172 3.92 13.51 11.24
N ASN A 173 4.40 13.73 12.46
CA ASN A 173 4.93 12.68 13.33
C ASN A 173 4.34 12.82 14.74
N GLY A 174 4.44 11.75 15.54
CA GLY A 174 4.03 11.75 16.94
C GLY A 174 2.56 12.13 17.14
N ILE A 175 2.28 12.88 18.20
CA ILE A 175 0.92 13.25 18.63
C ILE A 175 0.20 14.10 17.57
N GLU A 176 0.89 15.04 16.92
CA GLU A 176 0.30 15.90 15.87
C GLU A 176 -0.21 15.04 14.70
N GLY A 177 0.60 14.09 14.24
CA GLY A 177 0.20 13.15 13.20
C GLY A 177 -0.98 12.29 13.64
N ALA A 178 -0.89 11.67 14.81
CA ALA A 178 -1.96 10.81 15.33
C ALA A 178 -3.29 11.56 15.48
N GLN A 179 -3.26 12.80 15.95
CA GLN A 179 -4.44 13.66 16.08
C GLN A 179 -5.04 14.01 14.71
N LEU A 180 -4.20 14.35 13.73
CA LEU A 180 -4.64 14.61 12.36
C LEU A 180 -5.34 13.39 11.75
N LEU A 181 -4.73 12.21 11.87
CA LEU A 181 -5.32 10.97 11.34
C LEU A 181 -6.66 10.66 12.00
N LEU A 182 -6.75 10.75 13.33
CA LEU A 182 -8.00 10.54 14.06
C LEU A 182 -9.09 11.53 13.61
N GLN A 183 -8.74 12.81 13.43
CA GLN A 183 -9.67 13.82 12.94
C GLN A 183 -10.21 13.43 11.56
N ARG A 184 -9.34 13.07 10.62
CA ARG A 184 -9.73 12.69 9.26
C ARG A 184 -10.55 11.41 9.21
N GLN A 185 -10.20 10.41 10.00
CA GLN A 185 -11.00 9.18 10.18
C GLN A 185 -12.39 9.49 10.72
N THR A 186 -12.48 10.40 11.69
CA THR A 186 -13.75 10.81 12.31
C THR A 186 -14.66 11.51 11.30
N GLU A 187 -14.11 12.44 10.52
CA GLU A 187 -14.80 13.12 9.43
C GLU A 187 -15.28 12.12 8.38
N ALA A 188 -14.39 11.20 7.95
CA ALA A 188 -14.70 10.17 6.97
C ALA A 188 -15.85 9.25 7.40
N ILE A 189 -15.82 8.73 8.64
CA ILE A 189 -16.88 7.83 9.13
C ILE A 189 -18.23 8.53 9.13
N ARG A 190 -18.31 9.76 9.65
CA ARG A 190 -19.57 10.53 9.66
C ARG A 190 -20.10 10.78 8.26
N GLU A 191 -19.21 11.14 7.33
CA GLU A 191 -19.60 11.45 5.96
C GLU A 191 -20.04 10.19 5.20
N LEU A 192 -19.35 9.05 5.37
CA LEU A 192 -19.78 7.76 4.83
C LEU A 192 -21.21 7.42 5.29
N LYS A 193 -21.51 7.63 6.59
CA LYS A 193 -22.85 7.38 7.13
C LYS A 193 -23.90 8.35 6.60
N ARG A 194 -23.57 9.62 6.35
CA ARG A 194 -24.49 10.59 5.71
C ARG A 194 -24.91 10.14 4.31
N TYR A 195 -24.03 9.46 3.58
CA TYR A 195 -24.32 8.88 2.28
C TYR A 195 -24.96 7.48 2.35
N GLY A 196 -25.26 6.96 3.55
CA GLY A 196 -25.90 5.66 3.72
C GLY A 196 -24.98 4.45 3.47
N ILE A 197 -23.67 4.65 3.41
CA ILE A 197 -22.70 3.57 3.21
C ILE A 197 -22.57 2.75 4.51
N VAL A 198 -22.43 1.43 4.39
CA VAL A 198 -22.16 0.55 5.53
C VAL A 198 -20.68 0.66 5.89
N VAL A 199 -20.39 1.00 7.15
CA VAL A 199 -19.03 1.26 7.64
C VAL A 199 -18.60 0.14 8.58
N LYS A 200 -17.54 -0.58 8.19
CA LYS A 200 -16.78 -1.47 9.08
C LYS A 200 -15.58 -0.72 9.63
N VAL A 201 -15.30 -0.89 10.92
CA VAL A 201 -14.04 -0.44 11.51
C VAL A 201 -13.13 -1.62 11.78
N ASN A 202 -11.95 -1.64 11.18
CA ASN A 202 -10.89 -2.56 11.59
C ASN A 202 -10.07 -1.93 12.72
N THR A 203 -9.74 -2.72 13.74
CA THR A 203 -8.84 -2.31 14.82
C THR A 203 -7.83 -3.43 15.05
N VAL A 204 -6.54 -3.13 14.86
CA VAL A 204 -5.45 -4.03 15.25
C VAL A 204 -5.28 -3.95 16.77
N VAL A 205 -5.36 -5.10 17.44
CA VAL A 205 -5.14 -5.24 18.87
C VAL A 205 -3.65 -5.49 19.09
N ILE A 206 -2.98 -4.51 19.68
CA ILE A 206 -1.53 -4.42 19.82
C ILE A 206 -1.21 -4.52 21.32
N PRO A 207 -0.61 -5.65 21.77
CA PRO A 207 -0.29 -5.84 23.16
C PRO A 207 0.62 -4.76 23.70
N ARG A 208 0.41 -4.36 24.96
CA ARG A 208 1.15 -3.28 25.65
C ARG A 208 1.04 -1.88 25.03
N VAL A 209 0.22 -1.72 23.99
CA VAL A 209 0.04 -0.45 23.28
C VAL A 209 -1.40 0.02 23.35
N ASN A 210 -2.34 -0.72 22.73
CA ASN A 210 -3.75 -0.29 22.66
C ASN A 210 -4.75 -1.33 23.20
N GLU A 211 -4.30 -2.47 23.69
CA GLU A 211 -5.19 -3.59 24.09
C GLU A 211 -6.26 -3.20 25.12
N HIS A 212 -5.92 -2.32 26.06
CA HIS A 212 -6.86 -1.76 27.05
C HIS A 212 -7.72 -0.62 26.50
N HIS A 213 -7.28 0.00 25.39
CA HIS A 213 -7.94 1.13 24.73
C HIS A 213 -9.01 0.70 23.73
N VAL A 214 -8.96 -0.54 23.23
CA VAL A 214 -9.90 -1.04 22.20
C VAL A 214 -11.39 -0.85 22.56
N PRO A 215 -11.85 -1.03 23.82
CA PRO A 215 -13.23 -0.69 24.19
C PRO A 215 -13.59 0.79 24.02
N ALA A 216 -12.65 1.72 24.27
CA ALA A 216 -12.87 3.14 24.04
C ALA A 216 -12.97 3.45 22.54
N ILE A 217 -12.17 2.78 21.70
CA ILE A 217 -12.29 2.85 20.24
C ILE A 217 -13.67 2.39 19.81
N ALA A 218 -14.14 1.24 20.31
CA ALA A 218 -15.46 0.69 19.99
C ALA A 218 -16.60 1.66 20.33
N LYS A 219 -16.58 2.23 21.54
CA LYS A 219 -17.54 3.26 21.98
C LYS A 219 -17.51 4.49 21.07
N TYR A 220 -16.31 4.96 20.73
CA TYR A 220 -16.12 6.15 19.90
C TYR A 220 -16.68 5.96 18.49
N VAL A 221 -16.29 4.89 17.81
CA VAL A 221 -16.73 4.65 16.42
C VAL A 221 -18.21 4.29 16.31
N ALA A 222 -18.77 3.63 17.34
CA ALA A 222 -20.22 3.42 17.44
C ALA A 222 -20.98 4.75 17.49
N ALA A 223 -20.49 5.72 18.28
CA ALA A 223 -21.08 7.06 18.37
C ALA A 223 -20.96 7.86 17.06
N LEU A 224 -20.03 7.50 16.17
CA LEU A 224 -19.93 8.06 14.82
C LEU A 224 -20.87 7.39 13.80
N GLY A 225 -21.49 6.26 14.18
CA GLY A 225 -22.42 5.51 13.34
C GLY A 225 -21.81 4.32 12.59
N ALA A 226 -20.62 3.84 12.96
CA ALA A 226 -20.08 2.60 12.40
C ALA A 226 -21.01 1.40 12.71
N ASP A 227 -21.17 0.49 11.73
CA ASP A 227 -22.16 -0.60 11.81
C ASP A 227 -21.58 -1.87 12.45
N ILE A 228 -20.30 -2.14 12.20
CA ILE A 228 -19.60 -3.32 12.67
C ILE A 228 -18.12 -3.01 12.91
N GLN A 229 -17.54 -3.63 13.94
CA GLN A 229 -16.11 -3.56 14.20
C GLN A 229 -15.48 -4.94 14.08
N ASN A 230 -14.28 -5.00 13.51
CA ASN A 230 -13.46 -6.19 13.38
C ASN A 230 -12.15 -5.99 14.16
N CYS A 231 -12.08 -6.58 15.34
CA CYS A 231 -10.85 -6.62 16.14
C CYS A 231 -9.94 -7.76 15.62
N ILE A 232 -8.80 -7.39 15.07
CA ILE A 232 -7.79 -8.32 14.51
C ILE A 232 -6.54 -8.33 15.39
N ALA A 233 -5.95 -9.50 15.60
CA ALA A 233 -4.74 -9.64 16.40
C ALA A 233 -3.52 -9.07 15.66
N LEU A 234 -2.65 -8.36 16.37
CA LEU A 234 -1.31 -8.07 15.85
C LEU A 234 -0.63 -9.37 15.42
N ILE A 235 -0.05 -9.39 14.22
CA ILE A 235 0.95 -10.40 13.86
C ILE A 235 2.28 -9.63 13.76
N PRO A 236 3.26 -9.92 14.63
CA PRO A 236 4.56 -9.29 14.57
C PRO A 236 5.24 -9.56 13.21
N VAL A 237 5.88 -8.52 12.66
CA VAL A 237 6.53 -8.59 11.35
C VAL A 237 7.99 -8.22 11.47
N LYS A 238 8.88 -9.10 11.00
CA LYS A 238 10.32 -8.85 11.01
C LYS A 238 10.68 -7.56 10.26
N GLY A 239 11.59 -6.79 10.84
CA GLY A 239 12.03 -5.49 10.33
C GLY A 239 11.03 -4.36 10.56
N THR A 240 10.11 -4.50 11.52
CA THR A 240 9.21 -3.43 11.95
C THR A 240 9.45 -3.08 13.42
N PRO A 241 9.14 -1.85 13.88
CA PRO A 241 9.29 -1.50 15.30
C PRO A 241 8.52 -2.41 16.26
N PHE A 242 7.46 -3.09 15.79
CA PHE A 242 6.67 -4.05 16.57
C PHE A 242 7.06 -5.51 16.35
N GLU A 243 8.25 -5.80 15.80
CA GLU A 243 8.70 -7.17 15.54
C GLU A 243 8.87 -8.02 16.81
N GLU A 244 9.22 -7.40 17.94
CA GLU A 244 9.44 -8.04 19.24
C GLU A 244 8.17 -8.14 20.11
N LEU A 245 7.03 -7.64 19.61
CA LEU A 245 5.75 -7.85 20.28
C LEU A 245 5.25 -9.28 20.04
N TYR A 246 4.17 -9.66 20.71
CA TYR A 246 3.56 -10.98 20.56
C TYR A 246 2.18 -10.89 19.90
N GLU A 247 1.75 -11.97 19.26
CA GLU A 247 0.37 -12.09 18.78
C GLU A 247 -0.57 -12.33 19.98
N PRO A 248 -1.62 -11.50 20.19
CA PRO A 248 -2.64 -11.75 21.20
C PRO A 248 -3.21 -13.17 21.10
N SER A 249 -3.37 -13.85 22.24
CA SER A 249 -3.92 -15.21 22.24
C SER A 249 -5.39 -15.22 21.81
N ALA A 250 -5.89 -16.38 21.40
CA ALA A 250 -7.32 -16.55 21.14
C ALA A 250 -8.19 -16.18 22.36
N SER A 251 -7.67 -16.35 23.58
CA SER A 251 -8.36 -15.97 24.81
C SER A 251 -8.44 -14.45 24.97
N ASP A 252 -7.32 -13.76 24.73
CA ASP A 252 -7.25 -12.29 24.79
C ASP A 252 -8.21 -11.67 23.77
N MET A 253 -8.21 -12.20 22.54
CA MET A 253 -9.09 -11.73 21.48
C MET A 253 -10.58 -11.99 21.79
N ARG A 254 -10.92 -13.10 22.47
CA ARG A 254 -12.30 -13.33 22.96
C ARG A 254 -12.69 -12.29 24.00
N MET A 255 -11.80 -11.97 24.94
CA MET A 255 -12.05 -10.96 25.96
C MET A 255 -12.22 -9.56 25.35
N VAL A 256 -11.35 -9.18 24.41
CA VAL A 256 -11.47 -7.89 23.70
C VAL A 256 -12.81 -7.80 22.99
N ARG A 257 -13.19 -8.83 22.21
CA ARG A 257 -14.48 -8.86 21.51
C ARG A 257 -15.69 -8.81 22.45
N ALA A 258 -15.61 -9.47 23.61
CA ALA A 258 -16.67 -9.39 24.61
C ALA A 258 -16.83 -7.96 25.14
N LYS A 259 -15.73 -7.29 25.47
CA LYS A 259 -15.75 -5.89 25.95
C LYS A 259 -16.25 -4.91 24.89
N THR A 260 -15.84 -5.08 23.63
CA THR A 260 -16.25 -4.18 22.55
C THR A 260 -17.69 -4.45 22.07
N SER A 261 -18.19 -5.68 22.18
CA SER A 261 -19.56 -6.04 21.79
C SER A 261 -20.67 -5.33 22.57
N ILE A 262 -20.33 -4.73 23.71
CA ILE A 262 -21.23 -3.87 24.50
C ILE A 262 -21.59 -2.59 23.72
N HIS A 263 -20.71 -2.13 22.83
CA HIS A 263 -20.85 -0.86 22.11
C HIS A 263 -21.19 -1.02 20.63
N ILE A 264 -20.65 -2.03 19.96
CA ILE A 264 -20.81 -2.22 18.51
C ILE A 264 -20.73 -3.71 18.14
N LYS A 265 -21.52 -4.10 17.12
CA LYS A 265 -21.49 -5.46 16.56
C LYS A 265 -20.05 -5.86 16.21
N GLN A 266 -19.65 -7.07 16.61
CA GLN A 266 -18.30 -7.58 16.34
C GLN A 266 -18.32 -8.60 15.19
N MET A 267 -17.37 -8.45 14.26
CA MET A 267 -17.05 -9.48 13.27
C MET A 267 -16.27 -10.63 13.93
N LYS A 268 -16.75 -11.86 13.76
CA LYS A 268 -16.15 -13.07 14.39
C LYS A 268 -15.50 -14.03 13.39
N HIS A 269 -15.81 -13.89 12.10
CA HIS A 269 -15.44 -14.81 11.02
C HIS A 269 -14.37 -14.24 10.07
N CYS A 270 -13.55 -13.28 10.52
CA CYS A 270 -12.50 -12.69 9.69
C CYS A 270 -11.42 -13.72 9.37
N ALA A 271 -11.21 -14.00 8.08
CA ALA A 271 -10.13 -14.88 7.61
C ALA A 271 -8.79 -14.15 7.38
N ARG A 272 -8.75 -12.82 7.57
CA ARG A 272 -7.64 -11.92 7.19
C ARG A 272 -7.28 -12.12 5.72
N CYS A 273 -8.19 -11.71 4.83
CA CYS A 273 -8.05 -11.89 3.38
C CYS A 273 -6.78 -11.22 2.86
N ARG A 274 -6.17 -11.73 1.79
CA ARG A 274 -5.06 -11.06 1.10
C ARG A 274 -5.55 -9.89 0.23
N ALA A 275 -4.66 -9.01 -0.23
CA ALA A 275 -5.02 -7.92 -1.15
C ALA A 275 -5.37 -8.43 -2.56
N ASP A 276 -5.10 -9.71 -2.84
CA ASP A 276 -5.44 -10.44 -4.07
C ASP A 276 -6.45 -11.59 -3.86
N ALA A 277 -7.12 -11.63 -2.70
CA ALA A 277 -8.03 -12.71 -2.35
C ALA A 277 -9.11 -12.85 -3.43
N ALA A 278 -9.37 -14.09 -3.86
CA ALA A 278 -10.41 -14.44 -4.82
C ALA A 278 -11.09 -15.72 -4.35
N GLY A 279 -12.41 -15.84 -4.48
CA GLY A 279 -13.17 -17.03 -4.06
C GLY A 279 -13.95 -16.85 -2.75
N LEU A 280 -14.21 -17.92 -2.01
CA LEU A 280 -14.97 -17.91 -0.76
C LEU A 280 -14.12 -17.48 0.45
N LEU A 281 -14.77 -16.99 1.51
CA LEU A 281 -14.07 -16.52 2.70
C LEU A 281 -13.38 -17.67 3.44
N GLY A 282 -12.04 -17.68 3.45
CA GLY A 282 -11.23 -18.77 4.01
C GLY A 282 -10.89 -19.90 3.04
N GLU A 283 -11.48 -19.89 1.84
CA GLU A 283 -11.29 -20.89 0.78
C GLU A 283 -10.93 -20.14 -0.53
N ASP A 284 -9.80 -19.43 -0.49
CA ASP A 284 -9.33 -18.67 -1.64
C ASP A 284 -8.95 -19.62 -2.78
N ILE A 285 -9.48 -19.39 -3.98
CA ILE A 285 -9.06 -20.12 -5.16
C ILE A 285 -7.61 -19.77 -5.48
N ASN A 286 -6.89 -20.71 -6.11
CA ASN A 286 -5.54 -20.44 -6.55
C ASN A 286 -5.61 -19.36 -7.64
N ASN A 287 -5.05 -18.20 -7.36
CA ASN A 287 -5.09 -17.04 -8.24
C ASN A 287 -3.73 -17.00 -8.99
N PRO A 288 -3.65 -17.57 -10.21
CA PRO A 288 -2.38 -17.73 -10.92
C PRO A 288 -1.79 -16.39 -11.38
N ASP A 289 -2.63 -15.36 -11.57
CA ASP A 289 -2.19 -14.03 -12.02
C ASP A 289 -1.76 -13.12 -10.85
N SER A 290 -2.23 -13.38 -9.62
CA SER A 290 -1.81 -12.60 -8.44
C SER A 290 -0.51 -13.09 -7.81
N ARG A 291 -0.20 -14.38 -8.00
CA ARG A 291 1.09 -14.98 -7.66
C ARG A 291 1.92 -15.07 -8.93
N ARG A 292 2.50 -13.94 -9.34
CA ARG A 292 3.82 -14.07 -9.97
C ARG A 292 4.73 -14.64 -8.90
N GLU A 293 5.05 -15.93 -9.00
CA GLU A 293 6.19 -16.48 -8.29
C GLU A 293 7.38 -15.58 -8.67
N ASN A 294 7.97 -14.99 -7.63
CA ASN A 294 8.91 -13.88 -7.65
C ASN A 294 8.34 -12.51 -8.10
N PRO A 295 8.75 -11.39 -7.44
CA PRO A 295 8.79 -10.12 -8.17
C PRO A 295 9.49 -10.44 -9.47
N GLN A 296 8.90 -10.10 -10.63
CA GLN A 296 9.42 -10.43 -11.95
C GLN A 296 10.92 -10.69 -11.82
N GLU A 297 11.38 -11.91 -12.13
CA GLU A 297 12.61 -11.94 -12.88
C GLU A 297 12.32 -11.00 -14.04
N ILE A 298 12.66 -9.72 -13.83
CA ILE A 298 12.94 -8.79 -14.89
C ILE A 298 13.81 -9.68 -15.74
N GLN A 299 13.36 -10.04 -16.94
CA GLN A 299 14.30 -10.59 -17.90
C GLN A 299 15.27 -9.45 -18.13
N PHE A 300 16.28 -9.42 -17.27
CA PHE A 300 17.27 -8.39 -17.21
C PHE A 300 17.88 -8.42 -18.60
N LYS A 301 18.03 -7.26 -19.23
CA LYS A 301 19.05 -7.17 -20.26
C LYS A 301 20.31 -7.72 -19.60
N GLN A 302 20.92 -8.74 -20.20
CA GLN A 302 22.20 -9.29 -19.77
C GLN A 302 23.25 -8.17 -19.89
N GLY A 303 23.27 -7.26 -18.92
CA GLY A 303 24.27 -6.22 -18.81
C GLY A 303 25.51 -6.82 -18.18
N ARG A 304 26.68 -6.54 -18.75
CA ARG A 304 27.96 -7.06 -18.25
C ARG A 304 28.57 -6.16 -17.19
N TYR A 305 27.97 -4.98 -16.96
CA TYR A 305 28.60 -3.90 -16.20
C TYR A 305 27.73 -3.31 -15.09
N ILE A 306 28.40 -2.77 -14.07
CA ILE A 306 27.81 -1.97 -13.00
C ILE A 306 28.29 -0.53 -13.17
N ALA A 307 27.36 0.41 -13.27
CA ALA A 307 27.65 1.84 -13.29
C ALA A 307 27.64 2.41 -11.86
N VAL A 308 28.59 3.28 -11.54
CA VAL A 308 28.74 3.84 -10.19
C VAL A 308 28.90 5.37 -10.26
N SER A 309 28.07 6.09 -9.50
CA SER A 309 28.19 7.53 -9.30
C SER A 309 29.15 7.81 -8.15
N THR A 310 30.35 8.29 -8.48
CA THR A 310 31.44 8.52 -7.54
C THR A 310 32.25 9.75 -7.96
N SER A 311 32.73 10.53 -6.99
CA SER A 311 33.58 11.68 -7.24
C SER A 311 35.04 11.26 -7.51
N ASN A 312 35.52 10.25 -6.78
CA ASN A 312 36.93 9.87 -6.67
C ASN A 312 37.23 8.41 -7.06
N GLY A 313 36.22 7.58 -7.32
CA GLY A 313 36.39 6.15 -7.62
C GLY A 313 36.62 5.26 -6.39
N ILE A 314 36.65 5.82 -5.19
CA ILE A 314 36.88 5.13 -3.91
C ILE A 314 35.56 4.93 -3.17
N SER A 315 34.71 5.96 -3.12
CA SER A 315 33.43 5.95 -2.40
C SER A 315 32.24 6.24 -3.32
N VAL A 316 31.12 5.53 -3.11
CA VAL A 316 29.84 5.93 -3.68
C VAL A 316 29.32 7.11 -2.86
N ASP A 317 29.51 8.31 -3.38
CA ASP A 317 29.31 9.58 -2.64
C ASP A 317 28.56 10.64 -3.46
N THR A 318 28.28 10.34 -4.72
CA THR A 318 27.78 11.33 -5.67
C THR A 318 26.31 11.07 -5.98
N HIS A 319 25.51 12.14 -5.90
CA HIS A 319 24.10 12.11 -6.25
C HIS A 319 23.97 12.06 -7.78
N LEU A 320 23.12 11.16 -8.32
CA LEU A 320 23.03 10.93 -9.77
C LEU A 320 22.76 12.22 -10.57
N GLY A 321 21.82 13.04 -10.10
CA GLY A 321 21.51 14.34 -10.71
C GLY A 321 22.68 15.33 -10.81
N ARG A 322 23.72 15.18 -9.97
CA ARG A 322 24.89 16.06 -9.94
C ARG A 322 26.13 15.45 -10.61
N ALA A 323 26.20 14.13 -10.74
CA ALA A 323 27.34 13.45 -11.37
C ALA A 323 27.65 14.01 -12.77
N SER A 324 28.93 14.22 -13.03
CA SER A 324 29.47 14.55 -14.36
C SER A 324 29.87 13.30 -15.14
N TYR A 325 30.14 12.20 -14.46
CA TYR A 325 30.46 10.92 -15.08
C TYR A 325 29.93 9.74 -14.26
N LEU A 326 29.93 8.55 -14.86
CA LEU A 326 29.70 7.27 -14.18
C LEU A 326 30.91 6.36 -14.40
N ALA A 327 31.40 5.77 -13.33
CA ALA A 327 32.48 4.78 -13.36
C ALA A 327 31.87 3.40 -13.68
N ILE A 328 32.36 2.73 -14.72
CA ILE A 328 31.80 1.47 -15.22
C ILE A 328 32.69 0.30 -14.83
N TYR A 329 32.15 -0.66 -14.10
CA TYR A 329 32.88 -1.82 -13.60
C TYR A 329 32.44 -3.12 -14.26
N ALA A 330 33.39 -4.02 -14.48
CA ALA A 330 33.15 -5.40 -14.93
C ALA A 330 33.81 -6.41 -13.99
N TRP A 331 33.35 -7.65 -14.06
CA TRP A 331 34.02 -8.78 -13.43
C TRP A 331 35.15 -9.29 -14.33
N GLN A 332 36.40 -9.18 -13.88
CA GLN A 332 37.58 -9.68 -14.61
C GLN A 332 38.62 -10.23 -13.64
N GLU A 333 39.24 -11.38 -13.96
CA GLU A 333 40.28 -11.99 -13.12
C GLU A 333 39.84 -12.15 -11.64
N GLU A 334 38.62 -12.65 -11.43
CA GLU A 334 38.01 -12.90 -10.11
C GLU A 334 37.84 -11.67 -9.19
N LYS A 335 37.90 -10.45 -9.75
CA LYS A 335 37.65 -9.20 -9.02
C LYS A 335 36.96 -8.14 -9.88
N PRO A 336 36.29 -7.14 -9.27
CA PRO A 336 35.76 -6.02 -10.04
C PRO A 336 36.90 -5.13 -10.53
N ARG A 337 36.84 -4.74 -11.81
CA ARG A 337 37.76 -3.76 -12.42
C ARG A 337 37.00 -2.60 -13.03
N LEU A 338 37.51 -1.39 -12.82
CA LEU A 338 37.06 -0.20 -13.53
C LEU A 338 37.48 -0.34 -15.00
N ILE A 339 36.50 -0.33 -15.90
CA ILE A 339 36.72 -0.44 -17.35
C ILE A 339 36.86 0.94 -17.97
N GLU A 340 35.95 1.85 -17.62
CA GLU A 340 35.92 3.20 -18.18
C GLU A 340 35.16 4.18 -17.27
N LYS A 341 35.23 5.47 -17.62
CA LYS A 341 34.38 6.52 -17.08
C LYS A 341 33.55 7.11 -18.21
N ARG A 342 32.23 6.97 -18.13
CA ARG A 342 31.32 7.56 -19.12
C ARG A 342 30.94 8.96 -18.71
N ASP A 343 31.20 9.92 -19.57
CA ASP A 343 30.77 11.29 -19.39
C ASP A 343 29.24 11.39 -19.54
N ILE A 344 28.57 11.92 -18.52
CA ILE A 344 27.12 12.17 -18.52
C ILE A 344 26.80 13.67 -18.40
N SER A 345 27.82 14.54 -18.44
CA SER A 345 27.66 15.99 -18.38
C SER A 345 26.94 16.53 -19.61
N VAL A 346 27.14 15.89 -20.77
CA VAL A 346 26.54 16.27 -22.06
C VAL A 346 25.02 16.16 -22.08
N ILE A 347 24.44 15.23 -21.31
CA ILE A 347 22.99 15.01 -21.22
C ILE A 347 22.34 15.76 -20.04
N ARG A 348 23.11 16.52 -19.24
CA ARG A 348 22.62 17.19 -18.02
C ARG A 348 21.44 18.12 -18.28
N ASN A 349 21.45 18.80 -19.42
CA ASN A 349 20.43 19.77 -19.84
C ASN A 349 19.54 19.26 -20.97
N ALA A 350 19.64 17.95 -21.31
CA ALA A 350 18.82 17.38 -22.35
C ALA A 350 17.33 17.38 -21.94
N PRO A 351 16.40 17.66 -22.87
CA PRO A 351 14.96 17.64 -22.59
C PRO A 351 14.48 16.30 -22.02
N ASP A 352 15.10 15.19 -22.47
CA ASP A 352 14.83 13.83 -22.02
C ASP A 352 16.07 13.16 -21.41
N ARG A 353 16.75 13.89 -20.51
CA ARG A 353 17.98 13.46 -19.83
C ARG A 353 17.97 12.01 -19.34
N TRP A 354 16.87 11.53 -18.79
CA TRP A 354 16.83 10.23 -18.12
C TRP A 354 16.68 9.05 -19.08
N ASN A 355 15.93 9.21 -20.17
CA ASN A 355 15.92 8.21 -21.25
C ASN A 355 17.24 8.22 -22.04
N GLU A 356 17.86 9.39 -22.25
CA GLU A 356 19.20 9.47 -22.84
C GLU A 356 20.26 8.78 -21.96
N LEU A 357 20.18 8.97 -20.63
CA LEU A 357 21.03 8.25 -19.68
C LEU A 357 20.79 6.73 -19.74
N ALA A 358 19.53 6.30 -19.84
CA ALA A 358 19.16 4.90 -19.97
C ALA A 358 19.77 4.26 -21.23
N ASN A 359 19.74 4.98 -22.36
CA ASN A 359 20.38 4.53 -23.60
C ASN A 359 21.89 4.39 -23.47
N LEU A 360 22.54 5.38 -22.83
CA LEU A 360 23.99 5.40 -22.59
C LEU A 360 24.44 4.27 -21.64
N LEU A 361 23.55 3.77 -20.79
CA LEU A 361 23.79 2.69 -19.84
C LEU A 361 23.23 1.34 -20.30
N SER A 362 22.86 1.18 -21.57
CA SER A 362 22.14 0.00 -22.08
C SER A 362 22.82 -1.36 -21.94
N ASP A 363 24.11 -1.38 -21.65
CA ASP A 363 24.95 -2.54 -21.39
C ASP A 363 25.27 -2.75 -19.88
N CYS A 364 24.81 -1.85 -19.02
CA CYS A 364 24.88 -1.96 -17.57
C CYS A 364 23.59 -2.62 -17.05
N PHE A 365 23.69 -3.46 -16.02
CA PHE A 365 22.50 -4.06 -15.38
C PHE A 365 22.11 -3.35 -14.07
N LEU A 366 23.06 -2.65 -13.44
CA LEU A 366 22.88 -1.96 -12.16
C LEU A 366 23.59 -0.60 -12.16
N LEU A 367 22.92 0.40 -11.58
CA LEU A 367 23.46 1.71 -11.26
C LEU A 367 23.49 1.91 -9.73
N LEU A 368 24.68 2.17 -9.18
CA LEU A 368 24.90 2.50 -7.79
C LEU A 368 25.15 4.00 -7.63
N THR A 369 24.43 4.67 -6.74
CA THR A 369 24.59 6.11 -6.50
C THR A 369 24.31 6.43 -5.03
N SER A 370 24.88 7.50 -4.49
CA SER A 370 24.56 7.89 -3.09
C SER A 370 23.07 8.21 -2.93
N ARG A 371 22.49 8.87 -3.94
CA ARG A 371 21.10 9.35 -3.93
C ARG A 371 20.56 9.51 -5.35
N VAL A 372 19.26 9.27 -5.50
CA VAL A 372 18.51 9.42 -6.75
C VAL A 372 17.08 9.88 -6.46
N GLY A 373 16.59 10.86 -7.23
CA GLY A 373 15.22 11.36 -7.11
C GLY A 373 14.18 10.44 -7.75
N GLY A 374 12.89 10.66 -7.44
CA GLY A 374 11.81 9.82 -7.94
C GLY A 374 11.63 9.83 -9.46
N LYS A 375 11.90 10.96 -10.14
CA LYS A 375 11.81 11.06 -11.62
C LYS A 375 12.89 10.23 -12.33
N PRO A 376 14.20 10.38 -12.03
CA PRO A 376 15.24 9.53 -12.62
C PRO A 376 15.04 8.06 -12.28
N LEU A 377 14.65 7.73 -11.04
CA LEU A 377 14.41 6.35 -10.63
C LEU A 377 13.35 5.68 -11.51
N ARG A 378 12.19 6.31 -11.68
CA ARG A 378 11.12 5.77 -12.54
C ARG A 378 11.56 5.55 -13.98
N SER A 379 12.16 6.57 -14.60
CA SER A 379 12.59 6.49 -16.01
C SER A 379 13.65 5.40 -16.22
N LEU A 380 14.64 5.28 -15.34
CA LEU A 380 15.67 4.23 -15.47
C LEU A 380 15.09 2.82 -15.24
N THR A 381 14.20 2.65 -14.26
CA THR A 381 13.54 1.37 -14.01
C THR A 381 12.59 0.96 -15.15
N GLU A 382 11.84 1.90 -15.74
CA GLU A 382 10.98 1.66 -16.92
C GLU A 382 11.79 1.21 -18.15
N ASN A 383 13.05 1.63 -18.26
CA ASN A 383 13.98 1.18 -19.30
C ASN A 383 14.74 -0.12 -18.94
N GLY A 384 14.41 -0.76 -17.81
CA GLY A 384 14.92 -2.08 -17.43
C GLY A 384 16.24 -2.09 -16.64
N PHE A 385 16.66 -0.95 -16.06
CA PHE A 385 17.87 -0.86 -15.22
C PHE A 385 17.54 -0.93 -13.73
N LEU A 386 18.35 -1.66 -12.97
CA LEU A 386 18.32 -1.59 -11.51
C LEU A 386 19.05 -0.32 -11.05
N VAL A 387 18.46 0.38 -10.09
CA VAL A 387 19.09 1.56 -9.46
C VAL A 387 19.03 1.39 -7.95
N GLU A 388 20.19 1.38 -7.31
CA GLU A 388 20.31 1.22 -5.86
C GLU A 388 21.01 2.44 -5.26
N ALA A 389 20.42 2.98 -4.20
CA ALA A 389 21.00 4.07 -3.44
C ALA A 389 21.91 3.50 -2.35
N VAL A 390 23.21 3.78 -2.42
CA VAL A 390 24.22 3.26 -1.51
C VAL A 390 25.31 4.29 -1.21
N GLU A 391 25.85 4.27 -0.01
CA GLU A 391 27.05 5.01 0.38
C GLU A 391 28.07 4.05 0.99
N GLY A 392 29.34 4.18 0.60
CA GLY A 392 30.41 3.32 1.09
C GLY A 392 31.50 3.08 0.06
N ASN A 393 32.42 2.16 0.35
CA ASN A 393 33.54 1.87 -0.53
C ASN A 393 33.07 1.18 -1.83
N VAL A 394 33.47 1.72 -2.97
CA VAL A 394 33.06 1.22 -4.30
C VAL A 394 33.52 -0.23 -4.50
N SER A 395 34.77 -0.55 -4.17
CA SER A 395 35.33 -1.89 -4.36
C SER A 395 34.58 -2.95 -3.56
N GLU A 396 34.21 -2.64 -2.31
CA GLU A 396 33.46 -3.57 -1.44
C GLU A 396 32.04 -3.81 -1.95
N ILE A 397 31.32 -2.73 -2.29
CA ILE A 397 29.94 -2.80 -2.75
C ILE A 397 29.87 -3.52 -4.11
N VAL A 398 30.68 -3.11 -5.08
CA VAL A 398 30.71 -3.70 -6.43
C VAL A 398 31.13 -5.18 -6.36
N ASN A 399 32.12 -5.54 -5.54
CA ASN A 399 32.51 -6.94 -5.33
C ASN A 399 31.37 -7.77 -4.71
N SER A 400 30.61 -7.20 -3.77
CA SER A 400 29.47 -7.88 -3.15
C SER A 400 28.37 -8.15 -4.18
N VAL A 401 28.05 -7.16 -5.01
CA VAL A 401 27.04 -7.30 -6.08
C VAL A 401 27.44 -8.39 -7.08
N PHE A 402 28.66 -8.36 -7.62
CA PHE A 402 29.08 -9.37 -8.59
C PHE A 402 29.15 -10.79 -8.01
N LYS A 403 29.39 -10.94 -6.71
CA LYS A 403 29.37 -12.24 -6.01
C LYS A 403 27.97 -12.66 -5.57
N ASN A 404 26.90 -11.97 -5.99
CA ASN A 404 25.53 -12.17 -5.54
C ASN A 404 25.38 -12.16 -4.01
N LYS A 405 26.20 -11.35 -3.32
CA LYS A 405 26.09 -11.13 -1.87
C LYS A 405 25.23 -9.90 -1.60
N VAL A 406 24.53 -9.93 -0.48
CA VAL A 406 23.70 -8.81 -0.02
C VAL A 406 24.59 -7.61 0.29
N ILE A 407 24.21 -6.42 -0.20
CA ILE A 407 24.88 -5.16 0.15
C ILE A 407 24.67 -4.91 1.66
N PRO A 408 25.72 -4.57 2.43
CA PRO A 408 25.59 -4.28 3.87
C PRO A 408 24.51 -3.24 4.15
N ARG A 409 23.68 -3.46 5.19
CA ARG A 409 22.53 -2.59 5.47
C ARG A 409 22.96 -1.16 5.79
N GLU A 410 24.13 -1.00 6.38
CA GLU A 410 24.74 0.27 6.76
C GLU A 410 25.11 1.11 5.53
N ALA A 411 25.32 0.46 4.39
CA ALA A 411 25.61 1.11 3.12
C ALA A 411 24.34 1.50 2.35
N LEU A 412 23.18 0.91 2.64
CA LEU A 412 21.93 1.21 1.92
C LEU A 412 21.39 2.59 2.27
N ARG A 413 20.81 3.26 1.27
CA ARG A 413 20.12 4.55 1.38
C ARG A 413 18.74 4.47 0.75
N MET A 414 17.87 5.42 1.07
CA MET A 414 16.52 5.47 0.52
C MET A 414 16.56 5.93 -0.94
N VAL A 415 16.04 5.10 -1.85
CA VAL A 415 15.86 5.46 -3.27
C VAL A 415 14.65 6.36 -3.46
N GLY A 416 14.70 7.27 -4.43
CA GLY A 416 13.56 8.10 -4.83
C GLY A 416 13.32 9.35 -3.96
N TYR A 417 14.19 9.61 -2.98
CA TYR A 417 14.08 10.72 -2.03
C TYR A 417 15.28 11.68 -2.16
N CYS A 418 15.00 12.98 -2.33
CA CYS A 418 16.00 14.05 -2.34
C CYS A 418 15.57 15.14 -1.35
N ASP A 419 16.44 15.47 -0.37
CA ASP A 419 16.17 16.48 0.69
C ASP A 419 15.86 17.89 0.15
N SER A 420 16.25 18.19 -1.09
CA SER A 420 15.90 19.43 -1.76
C SER A 420 14.58 19.27 -2.50
N GLY A 421 13.51 19.89 -2.00
CA GLY A 421 12.15 19.92 -2.56
C GLY A 421 11.98 20.50 -3.98
N ASN A 422 13.05 20.58 -4.77
CA ASN A 422 13.00 20.82 -6.20
C ASN A 422 13.30 19.49 -6.89
N GLY A 423 12.28 18.88 -7.49
CA GLY A 423 12.44 17.66 -8.28
C GLY A 423 13.58 17.83 -9.30
N CYS A 424 14.65 17.07 -9.09
CA CYS A 424 15.68 16.81 -10.10
C CYS A 424 15.29 15.56 -10.90
#